data_AF-G5B8E3-F1
#
_entry.id   AF-G5B8E3-F1
#
_cell.length_a   1.000
_cell.length_b   1.000
_cell.length_c   1.000
_cell.angle_alpha   90.00
_cell.angle_beta   90.00
_cell.angle_gamma   90.00
#
_symmetry.space_group_name_H-M   'P 1'
#
loop_
_entity.id
_entity.type
_entity.pdbx_description
1 polymer ?
#
loop_
_entity_poly.entity_id
_entity_poly.type
_entity_poly.pdbx_seq_one_letter_code
_entity_poly.pdbx_strand_id
1 'polypeptide(L)'
;MVTVLVSPSLGSPVYFFLTYLPLIDAVYSTIFSPKLLMDLLSDRKTISFSACMIQLFIEHLFAAAEVFLLVAMAYDCCVAICKPLHYLTIMNRCVCILFLIVS
;
A
#
# COMPACT_ATOMS: atom_id res chain seq x y z
N MET A 1 13.32 1.45 -4.78
CA MET A 1 12.71 2.79 -4.70
C MET A 1 13.40 3.85 -5.58
N VAL A 2 14.71 3.75 -5.85
CA VAL A 2 15.47 4.73 -6.68
C VAL A 2 15.09 4.74 -8.17
N THR A 3 14.59 3.63 -8.72
CA THR A 3 14.27 3.51 -10.16
C THR A 3 12.97 4.21 -10.58
N VAL A 4 12.03 4.47 -9.67
CA VAL A 4 10.73 5.10 -10.02
C VAL A 4 10.79 6.64 -9.99
N LEU A 5 11.83 7.21 -9.37
CA LEU A 5 12.08 8.66 -9.26
C LEU A 5 12.57 9.31 -10.56
N VAL A 6 12.98 8.53 -11.56
CA VAL A 6 13.69 9.04 -12.75
C VAL A 6 12.73 9.56 -13.84
N SER A 7 11.41 9.37 -13.68
CA SER A 7 10.42 9.87 -14.64
C SER A 7 9.87 11.24 -14.19
N PRO A 8 10.10 12.33 -14.95
CA PRO A 8 9.87 13.70 -14.49
C PRO A 8 8.41 14.12 -14.65
N SER A 9 7.51 13.60 -13.82
CA SER A 9 6.16 14.16 -13.67
C SER A 9 5.82 14.41 -12.19
N LEU A 10 6.42 15.47 -11.64
CA LEU A 10 6.34 15.88 -10.23
C LEU A 10 4.92 16.28 -9.72
N GLY A 11 3.85 16.01 -10.49
CA GLY A 11 2.45 16.25 -10.11
C GLY A 11 1.52 15.07 -10.38
N SER A 12 2.05 13.89 -10.72
CA SER A 12 1.25 12.72 -11.07
C SER A 12 0.70 11.99 -9.83
N PRO A 13 -0.56 11.50 -9.88
CA PRO A 13 -1.16 10.51 -8.97
C PRO A 13 -0.22 9.40 -8.48
N VAL A 14 0.69 8.93 -9.35
CA VAL A 14 1.66 7.87 -9.06
C VAL A 14 2.54 8.21 -7.86
N TYR A 15 2.97 9.47 -7.73
CA TYR A 15 3.86 9.87 -6.65
C TYR A 15 3.19 9.80 -5.28
N PHE A 16 1.87 10.04 -5.23
CA PHE A 16 1.09 9.91 -4.01
C PHE A 16 1.01 8.46 -3.54
N PHE A 17 0.76 7.52 -4.45
CA PHE A 17 0.80 6.09 -4.14
C PHE A 17 2.20 5.60 -3.75
N LEU A 18 3.24 6.09 -4.42
CA LEU A 18 4.64 5.78 -4.09
C LEU A 18 5.11 6.31 -2.74
N THR A 19 4.46 7.34 -2.17
CA THR A 19 4.77 7.75 -0.79
C THR A 19 4.09 6.86 0.25
N TYR A 20 2.96 6.25 -0.10
CA TYR A 20 2.18 5.42 0.83
C TYR A 20 2.63 3.96 0.84
N LEU A 21 3.00 3.40 -0.32
CA LEU A 21 3.49 2.02 -0.45
C LEU A 21 4.70 1.69 0.45
N PRO A 22 5.76 2.53 0.57
CA PRO A 22 6.90 2.26 1.45
C PRO A 22 6.54 2.43 2.93
N LEU A 23 5.53 3.23 3.25
CA LEU A 23 5.03 3.38 4.61
C LEU A 23 4.31 2.11 5.06
N ILE A 24 3.49 1.53 4.17
CA ILE A 24 2.90 0.21 4.34
C ILE A 24 4.01 -0.85 4.52
N ASP A 25 4.95 -0.93 3.58
CA ASP A 25 6.02 -1.93 3.61
C ASP A 25 6.91 -1.82 4.87
N ALA A 26 7.20 -0.59 5.32
CA ALA A 26 7.93 -0.35 6.57
C ALA A 26 7.14 -0.82 7.81
N VAL A 27 5.84 -0.56 7.89
CA VAL A 27 4.97 -1.05 8.99
C VAL A 27 4.94 -2.58 9.00
N TYR A 28 4.81 -3.21 7.84
CA TYR A 28 4.82 -4.67 7.72
C TYR A 28 6.15 -5.26 8.20
N SER A 29 7.26 -4.69 7.75
CA SER A 29 8.62 -5.16 8.06
C SER A 29 9.02 -4.91 9.51
N THR A 30 8.60 -3.80 10.12
CA THR A 30 9.06 -3.39 11.47
C THR A 30 8.13 -3.82 12.60
N ILE A 31 6.83 -3.95 12.35
CA ILE A 31 5.84 -4.28 13.39
C ILE A 31 5.33 -5.70 13.19
N PHE A 32 4.96 -6.06 11.96
CA PHE A 32 4.30 -7.34 11.72
C PHE A 32 5.29 -8.51 11.69
N SER A 33 6.35 -8.36 10.89
CA SER A 33 7.38 -9.37 10.70
C SER A 33 8.05 -9.82 12.01
N PRO A 34 8.63 -8.94 12.85
CA PRO A 34 9.28 -9.38 14.09
C PRO A 34 8.30 -9.93 15.12
N LYS A 35 7.04 -9.47 15.12
CA LYS A 35 6.02 -9.94 16.07
C LYS A 35 5.51 -11.33 15.70
N LEU A 36 5.26 -11.59 14.42
CA LEU A 36 4.97 -12.93 13.91
C LEU A 36 6.13 -13.91 14.20
N LEU A 37 7.37 -13.45 14.01
CA LEU A 37 8.58 -14.25 14.23
C LEU A 37 8.79 -14.57 15.73
N MET A 38 8.56 -13.59 16.61
CA MET A 38 8.56 -13.82 18.06
C MET A 38 7.45 -14.78 18.51
N ASP A 39 6.26 -14.69 17.93
CA ASP A 39 5.13 -15.58 18.26
C ASP A 39 5.36 -17.02 17.76
N LEU A 40 6.10 -17.20 16.66
CA LEU A 40 6.50 -18.50 16.13
C LEU A 40 7.65 -19.15 16.91
N LEU A 41 8.64 -18.36 17.36
CA LEU A 41 9.81 -18.85 18.09
C LEU A 41 9.54 -19.06 19.59
N SER A 42 8.49 -18.44 20.15
CA SER A 42 8.16 -18.57 21.57
C SER A 42 7.46 -19.89 21.86
N ASP A 43 8.12 -20.76 22.62
CA ASP A 43 7.60 -22.05 23.12
C ASP A 43 6.36 -21.89 24.05
N ARG A 44 6.16 -20.66 24.57
CA ARG A 44 4.91 -20.23 25.21
C ARG A 44 4.33 -19.03 24.47
N LYS A 45 3.17 -19.20 23.82
CA LYS A 45 2.40 -18.11 23.24
C LYS A 45 1.96 -17.14 24.33
N THR A 46 2.64 -16.00 24.46
CA THR A 46 2.31 -14.93 25.41
C THR A 46 1.18 -14.02 24.90
N ILE A 47 0.74 -14.19 23.65
CA ILE A 47 -0.39 -13.44 23.08
C ILE A 47 -1.71 -14.14 23.39
N SER A 48 -2.73 -13.36 23.73
CA SER A 48 -4.09 -13.89 23.88
C SER A 48 -4.68 -14.25 22.50
N PHE A 49 -5.64 -15.17 22.47
CA PHE A 49 -6.35 -15.53 21.24
C PHE A 49 -7.02 -14.30 20.58
N SER A 50 -7.57 -13.39 21.38
CA SER A 50 -8.15 -12.14 20.89
C SER A 50 -7.09 -11.23 20.23
N ALA A 51 -5.91 -11.08 20.86
CA ALA A 51 -4.81 -10.31 20.29
C ALA A 51 -4.29 -10.93 18.98
N CYS A 52 -4.21 -12.26 18.90
CA CYS A 52 -3.86 -12.99 17.68
C CYS A 52 -4.83 -12.70 16.53
N MET A 53 -6.13 -12.82 16.79
CA MET A 53 -7.17 -12.58 15.78
C MET A 53 -7.17 -11.13 15.30
N ILE A 54 -6.95 -10.17 16.21
CA ILE A 54 -6.83 -8.75 15.85
C ILE A 54 -5.58 -8.53 14.98
N GLN A 55 -4.45 -9.13 15.33
CA GLN A 55 -3.21 -9.00 14.56
C GLN A 55 -3.37 -9.57 13.14
N LEU A 56 -3.93 -10.78 12.99
CA LEU A 56 -4.23 -11.37 11.69
C LEU A 56 -5.20 -10.51 10.87
N PHE A 57 -6.24 -9.96 11.50
CA PHE A 57 -7.21 -9.11 10.81
C PHE A 57 -6.58 -7.81 10.31
N ILE A 58 -5.76 -7.15 11.14
CA ILE A 58 -5.03 -5.94 10.76
C ILE A 58 -4.06 -6.24 9.62
N GLU A 59 -3.33 -7.35 9.69
CA GLU A 59 -2.46 -7.81 8.60
C GLU A 59 -3.21 -7.92 7.28
N HIS A 60 -4.33 -8.64 7.31
CA HIS A 60 -5.11 -8.93 6.12
C HIS A 60 -5.66 -7.66 5.49
N LEU A 61 -6.14 -6.73 6.32
CA LEU A 61 -6.59 -5.42 5.85
C LEU A 61 -5.45 -4.64 5.19
N PHE A 62 -4.28 -4.64 5.81
CA PHE A 62 -3.13 -3.86 5.33
C PHE A 62 -2.52 -4.46 4.06
N ALA A 63 -2.48 -5.79 3.96
CA ALA A 63 -2.10 -6.49 2.74
C ALA A 63 -3.12 -6.27 1.61
N ALA A 64 -4.42 -6.25 1.93
CA ALA A 64 -5.45 -5.90 0.95
C ALA A 64 -5.27 -4.45 0.46
N ALA A 65 -5.03 -3.50 1.38
CA ALA A 65 -4.74 -2.11 1.07
C ALA A 65 -3.54 -1.98 0.12
N GLU A 66 -2.45 -2.70 0.40
CA GLU A 66 -1.26 -2.76 -0.44
C GLU A 66 -1.61 -3.23 -1.87
N VAL A 67 -2.38 -4.32 -2.00
CA VAL A 67 -2.82 -4.84 -3.30
C VAL A 67 -3.68 -3.81 -4.03
N PHE A 68 -4.63 -3.14 -3.36
CA PHE A 68 -5.44 -2.10 -3.97
C PHE A 68 -4.60 -0.92 -4.47
N LEU A 69 -3.59 -0.51 -3.73
CA LEU A 69 -2.66 0.55 -4.14
C LEU A 69 -1.83 0.14 -5.35
N LEU A 70 -1.30 -1.09 -5.36
CA LEU A 70 -0.56 -1.63 -6.50
C LEU A 70 -1.44 -1.68 -7.76
N VAL A 71 -2.69 -2.12 -7.63
CA VAL A 71 -3.68 -2.12 -8.73
C VAL A 71 -4.00 -0.70 -9.18
N ALA A 72 -4.16 0.25 -8.26
CA ALA A 72 -4.39 1.66 -8.60
C ALA A 72 -3.21 2.27 -9.36
N MET A 73 -1.97 1.98 -8.95
CA MET A 73 -0.76 2.41 -9.70
C MET A 73 -0.69 1.77 -11.09
N ALA A 74 -1.01 0.48 -11.23
CA ALA A 74 -1.06 -0.19 -12.52
C ALA A 74 -2.16 0.42 -13.41
N TYR A 75 -3.32 0.73 -12.83
CA TYR A 75 -4.42 1.40 -13.52
C TYR A 75 -4.04 2.80 -14.00
N ASP A 76 -3.37 3.58 -13.15
CA ASP A 76 -2.84 4.89 -13.52
C ASP A 76 -1.91 4.80 -14.74
N CYS A 77 -0.92 3.91 -14.69
CA CYS A 77 0.00 3.66 -15.81
C CYS A 77 -0.74 3.25 -17.09
N CYS A 78 -1.77 2.38 -16.98
CA CYS A 78 -2.60 1.98 -18.10
C CYS A 78 -3.37 3.17 -18.71
N VAL A 79 -4.00 4.00 -17.89
CA VAL A 79 -4.76 5.18 -18.37
C VAL A 79 -3.83 6.22 -18.99
N ALA A 80 -2.65 6.43 -18.42
CA ALA A 80 -1.64 7.35 -18.95
C ALA A 80 -1.21 6.96 -20.38
N ILE A 81 -1.05 5.66 -20.64
CA ILE A 81 -0.67 5.13 -21.95
C ILE A 81 -1.87 5.10 -22.91
N CYS A 82 -3.02 4.58 -22.48
CA CYS A 82 -4.17 4.36 -23.34
C CYS A 82 -4.95 5.64 -23.67
N LYS A 83 -4.91 6.66 -22.80
CA LYS A 83 -5.72 7.89 -22.88
C LYS A 83 -4.98 9.14 -22.39
N PRO A 84 -3.83 9.52 -23.00
CA PRO A 84 -3.00 10.62 -22.51
C PRO A 84 -3.72 11.98 -22.42
N LEU A 85 -4.60 12.30 -23.38
CA LEU A 85 -5.37 13.56 -23.39
C LEU A 85 -6.45 13.64 -22.30
N HIS A 86 -6.94 12.50 -21.81
CA HIS A 86 -7.97 12.43 -20.76
C HIS A 86 -7.40 12.05 -19.39
N TYR A 87 -6.10 11.76 -19.30
CA TYR A 87 -5.45 11.31 -18.08
C TYR A 87 -5.66 12.29 -16.91
N LEU A 88 -5.47 13.59 -17.14
CA LEU A 88 -5.65 14.62 -16.11
C LEU A 88 -7.10 14.76 -15.63
N THR A 89 -8.08 14.33 -16.45
CA THR A 89 -9.50 14.36 -16.10
C THR A 89 -9.91 13.10 -15.32
N ILE A 90 -9.34 11.95 -15.69
CA ILE A 90 -9.65 10.64 -15.09
C ILE A 90 -8.89 10.48 -13.76
N MET A 91 -7.63 10.92 -13.71
CA MET A 91 -6.73 10.73 -12.58
C MET A 91 -6.36 12.07 -11.95
N ASN A 92 -7.34 12.64 -11.23
CA ASN A 92 -7.20 13.86 -10.45
C ASN A 92 -6.98 13.53 -8.96
N ARG A 93 -6.47 14.49 -8.20
CA ARG A 93 -6.19 14.40 -6.77
C ARG A 93 -7.37 13.86 -5.94
N CYS A 94 -8.61 14.21 -6.30
CA CYS A 94 -9.81 13.68 -5.63
C CYS A 94 -9.96 12.15 -5.81
N VAL A 95 -9.60 11.62 -6.99
CA VAL A 95 -9.63 10.19 -7.28
C VAL A 95 -8.51 9.48 -6.54
N CYS A 96 -7.31 10.07 -6.46
CA CYS A 96 -6.23 9.53 -5.63
C CYS A 96 -6.61 9.46 -4.15
N ILE A 97 -7.28 10.49 -3.63
CA ILE A 97 -7.79 10.52 -2.25
C ILE A 97 -8.87 9.45 -2.07
N LEU A 98 -9.77 9.28 -3.03
CA LEU A 98 -10.80 8.24 -2.98
C LEU A 98 -10.17 6.84 -2.91
N PHE A 99 -9.18 6.56 -3.77
CA PHE A 99 -8.45 5.28 -3.73
C PHE A 99 -7.77 5.04 -2.38
N LEU A 100 -7.25 6.09 -1.76
CA LEU A 100 -6.61 6.01 -0.45
C LEU A 100 -7.58 5.88 0.73
N ILE A 101 -8.83 6.29 0.58
CA ILE A 101 -9.88 6.07 1.57
C ILE A 101 -10.46 4.66 1.45
N VAL A 102 -10.46 4.11 0.23
CA VAL A 102 -10.96 2.75 -0.05
C VAL A 102 -9.91 1.69 0.31
N SER A 103 -8.62 2.02 0.23
CA SER A 103 -7.51 1.14 0.63
C SER A 103 -7.42 0.99 2.15
#